data_AF-A0A1F5GYB8-F1
#
_entry.id   AF-A0A1F5GYB8-F1
#
_cell.length_a   1.000
_cell.length_b   1.000
_cell.length_c   1.000
_cell.angle_alpha   90.00
_cell.angle_beta   90.00
_cell.angle_gamma   90.00
#
_symmetry.space_group_name_H-M   'P 1'
#
loop_
_entity.id
_entity.type
_entity.pdbx_description
1 polymer ?
#
loop_
_entity_poly.entity_id
_entity_poly.type
_entity_poly.pdbx_seq_one_letter_code
_entity_poly.pdbx_strand_id
1 'polypeptide(L)'
;MSNKVLRKLDYWQSILGLSEYRVIVSRVSPLQITHHDEKTGGDFIGVVLDEKSREIWIITTRSLQEEDIVHELLHIREPKMDHGEVVLETESLIFSRNQMHLEFLSLQKER
;
A
#
# COMPACT_ATOMS: atom_id res chain seq x y z
N MET A 1 -14.85 1.52 2.38
CA MET A 1 -13.46 1.90 2.72
C MET A 1 -13.49 3.23 3.48
N SER A 2 -12.61 3.45 4.46
CA SER A 2 -12.66 4.68 5.28
C SER A 2 -12.00 5.87 4.57
N ASN A 3 -12.43 7.10 4.88
CA ASN A 3 -11.80 8.33 4.36
C ASN A 3 -10.31 8.44 4.72
N LYS A 4 -9.88 7.80 5.83
CA LYS A 4 -8.48 7.79 6.23
C LYS A 4 -7.63 6.94 5.28
N VAL A 5 -8.14 5.79 4.86
CA VAL A 5 -7.45 4.89 3.90
C VAL A 5 -7.35 5.55 2.53
N LEU A 6 -8.43 6.18 2.05
CA LEU A 6 -8.42 6.92 0.78
C LEU A 6 -7.33 8.00 0.75
N ARG A 7 -7.26 8.84 1.78
CA ARG A 7 -6.22 9.88 1.87
C ARG A 7 -4.79 9.32 1.89
N LYS A 8 -4.58 8.16 2.51
CA LYS A 8 -3.27 7.49 2.52
C LYS A 8 -2.92 6.94 1.15
N LEU A 9 -3.89 6.34 0.46
CA LEU A 9 -3.72 5.88 -0.92
C LEU A 9 -3.34 7.04 -1.84
N ASP A 10 -4.05 8.16 -1.78
CA ASP A 10 -3.78 9.32 -2.63
C ASP A 10 -2.38 9.90 -2.34
N TYR A 11 -2.04 10.03 -1.06
CA TYR A 11 -0.72 10.50 -0.64
C TYR A 11 0.40 9.61 -1.16
N TRP A 12 0.34 8.30 -0.91
CA TRP A 12 1.42 7.39 -1.28
C TRP A 12 1.52 7.14 -2.78
N GLN A 13 0.39 7.13 -3.51
CA GLN A 13 0.42 7.16 -4.98
C GLN A 13 1.20 8.38 -5.50
N SER A 14 0.98 9.56 -4.91
CA SER A 14 1.72 10.76 -5.31
C SER A 14 3.21 10.68 -4.97
N ILE A 15 3.57 10.21 -3.77
CA ILE A 15 4.97 10.09 -3.34
C ILE A 15 5.73 9.09 -4.21
N LEU A 16 5.09 7.98 -4.58
CA LEU A 16 5.72 6.92 -5.37
C LEU A 16 5.67 7.19 -6.88
N GLY A 17 5.04 8.29 -7.33
CA GLY A 17 4.94 8.64 -8.74
C GLY A 17 4.02 7.71 -9.52
N LEU A 18 2.90 7.32 -8.93
CA LEU A 18 1.87 6.44 -9.51
C LEU A 18 0.53 7.18 -9.72
N SER A 19 0.54 8.51 -9.75
CA SER A 19 -0.68 9.34 -9.82
C SER A 19 -1.46 9.21 -11.12
N GLU A 20 -0.85 8.68 -12.18
CA GLU A 20 -1.52 8.38 -13.45
C GLU A 20 -2.38 7.11 -13.40
N TYR A 21 -2.20 6.29 -12.37
CA TYR A 21 -2.98 5.07 -12.17
C TYR A 21 -4.15 5.32 -11.24
N ARG A 22 -5.27 4.66 -11.51
CA ARG A 22 -6.40 4.59 -10.58
C ARG A 22 -6.21 3.39 -9.65
N VAL A 23 -6.12 3.62 -8.35
CA VAL A 23 -6.11 2.51 -7.38
C VAL A 23 -7.53 2.02 -7.07
N ILE A 24 -7.75 0.72 -7.24
CA ILE A 24 -8.97 0.01 -6.91
C ILE A 24 -8.66 -0.97 -5.77
N VAL A 25 -9.41 -0.86 -4.68
CA VAL A 25 -9.31 -1.80 -3.56
C VAL A 25 -10.46 -2.79 -3.64
N SER A 26 -10.13 -4.05 -3.92
CA SER A 26 -11.10 -5.15 -4.02
C SER A 26 -11.03 -6.02 -2.76
N ARG A 27 -12.18 -6.22 -2.13
CA ARG A 27 -12.29 -7.14 -0.99
C ARG A 27 -12.73 -8.51 -1.44
N VAL A 28 -12.00 -9.53 -1.00
CA VAL A 28 -12.33 -10.94 -1.22
C VAL A 28 -12.54 -11.64 0.11
N SER A 29 -13.35 -12.69 0.12
CA SER A 29 -13.51 -13.55 1.29
C SER A 29 -12.20 -14.30 1.56
N PRO A 30 -11.78 -14.50 2.82
CA PRO A 30 -10.68 -15.41 3.16
C PRO A 30 -10.84 -16.80 2.52
N LEU A 31 -12.08 -17.28 2.36
CA LEU A 31 -12.38 -18.58 1.75
C LEU A 31 -12.09 -18.62 0.23
N GLN A 32 -11.87 -17.48 -0.42
CA GLN A 32 -11.44 -17.42 -1.81
C GLN A 32 -9.91 -17.55 -1.97
N ILE A 33 -9.16 -17.52 -0.85
CA ILE A 33 -7.71 -17.74 -0.87
C ILE A 33 -7.47 -19.23 -0.85
N THR A 34 -6.76 -19.74 -1.86
CA THR A 34 -6.39 -21.15 -1.99
C THR A 34 -4.88 -21.27 -1.90
N HIS A 35 -4.41 -22.10 -0.98
CA HIS A 35 -2.99 -22.39 -0.78
C HIS A 35 -2.51 -23.49 -1.73
N HIS A 36 -1.20 -23.69 -1.80
CA HIS A 36 -0.60 -24.74 -2.63
C HIS A 36 -1.05 -26.16 -2.28
N ASP A 37 -1.53 -26.39 -1.05
CA ASP A 37 -2.06 -27.67 -0.58
C ASP A 37 -3.58 -27.80 -0.78
N GLU A 38 -4.16 -26.98 -1.65
CA GLU A 38 -5.59 -26.90 -1.99
C GLU A 38 -6.52 -26.51 -0.82
N LYS A 39 -5.97 -26.15 0.35
CA LYS A 39 -6.78 -25.63 1.44
C LYS A 39 -7.24 -24.21 1.13
N THR A 40 -8.49 -23.94 1.45
CA THR A 40 -9.08 -22.60 1.38
C THR A 40 -9.03 -21.89 2.72
N GLY A 41 -8.93 -20.57 2.70
CA GLY A 41 -8.96 -19.75 3.92
C GLY A 41 -7.59 -19.15 4.22
N GLY A 42 -7.55 -17.84 4.44
CA GLY A 42 -6.34 -17.17 4.88
C GLY A 42 -6.43 -15.66 4.80
N ASP A 43 -5.46 -15.01 5.43
CA ASP A 43 -5.23 -13.59 5.22
C ASP A 43 -4.44 -13.39 3.93
N PHE A 44 -4.87 -12.42 3.13
CA PHE A 44 -4.23 -12.08 1.88
C PHE A 44 -4.31 -10.58 1.66
N ILE A 45 -3.19 -10.02 1.21
CA ILE A 45 -3.08 -8.73 0.56
C ILE A 45 -2.13 -8.95 -0.62
N GLY A 46 -2.48 -8.41 -1.77
CA GLY A 46 -1.60 -8.39 -2.93
C GLY A 46 -2.03 -7.31 -3.91
N VAL A 47 -1.14 -7.04 -4.85
CA VAL A 47 -1.35 -6.03 -5.89
C VAL A 47 -1.24 -6.61 -7.29
N VAL A 48 -2.02 -6.06 -8.21
CA VAL A 48 -1.91 -6.33 -9.65
C VAL A 48 -1.98 -5.01 -10.40
N LEU A 49 -1.09 -4.83 -11.37
CA LEU A 49 -1.15 -3.71 -12.30
C LEU A 49 -1.84 -4.14 -13.60
N ASP A 50 -2.90 -3.44 -13.98
CA ASP A 50 -3.46 -3.47 -15.33
C ASP A 50 -3.00 -2.22 -16.10
N GLU A 51 -1.94 -2.38 -16.89
CA GLU A 51 -1.35 -1.31 -17.69
C GLU A 51 -2.31 -0.76 -18.74
N LYS A 52 -3.24 -1.58 -19.25
CA LYS A 52 -4.15 -1.18 -20.34
C LYS A 52 -5.21 -0.22 -19.84
N SER A 53 -5.81 -0.53 -18.69
CA SER A 53 -6.81 0.33 -18.05
C SER A 53 -6.18 1.41 -17.18
N ARG A 54 -4.86 1.34 -16.92
CA ARG A 54 -4.13 2.16 -15.95
C ARG A 54 -4.72 2.04 -14.55
N GLU A 55 -4.95 0.80 -14.14
CA GLU A 55 -5.52 0.49 -12.83
C GLU A 55 -4.54 -0.33 -11.99
N ILE A 56 -4.39 0.05 -10.72
CA ILE A 56 -3.69 -0.73 -9.72
C ILE A 56 -4.75 -1.37 -8.83
N TRP A 57 -4.79 -2.69 -8.81
CA TRP A 57 -5.75 -3.48 -8.04
C TRP A 57 -5.10 -4.00 -6.77
N ILE A 58 -5.50 -3.47 -5.61
CA ILE A 58 -5.14 -4.02 -4.30
C ILE A 58 -6.24 -4.98 -3.88
N ILE A 59 -5.93 -6.27 -3.83
CA ILE A 59 -6.85 -7.34 -3.45
C ILE A 59 -6.58 -7.71 -2.00
N THR A 60 -7.59 -7.68 -1.14
CA THR A 60 -7.40 -7.92 0.29
C THR A 60 -8.55 -8.68 0.96
N THR A 61 -8.24 -9.51 1.95
CA THR A 61 -9.23 -10.15 2.84
C THR A 61 -9.51 -9.34 4.10
N ARG A 62 -8.68 -8.33 4.41
CA ARG A 62 -8.76 -7.54 5.64
C ARG A 62 -8.92 -6.04 5.36
N SER A 63 -8.79 -5.22 6.41
CA SER A 63 -8.72 -3.76 6.27
C SER A 63 -7.30 -3.34 5.99
N LEU A 64 -7.09 -2.53 4.96
CA LEU A 64 -5.80 -1.93 4.66
C LEU A 64 -5.35 -1.02 5.80
N GLN A 65 -4.15 -1.27 6.27
CA GLN A 65 -3.33 -0.36 7.05
C GLN A 65 -2.42 0.44 6.11
N GLU A 66 -1.65 1.35 6.68
CA GLU A 66 -0.76 2.20 5.88
C GLU A 66 0.41 1.42 5.31
N GLU A 67 0.96 0.55 6.13
CA GLU A 67 2.06 -0.35 5.83
C GLU A 67 1.69 -1.20 4.60
N ASP A 68 0.48 -1.75 4.58
CA ASP A 68 -0.03 -2.50 3.43
C ASP A 68 -0.07 -1.64 2.16
N ILE A 69 -0.55 -0.40 2.25
CA ILE A 69 -0.65 0.50 1.09
C ILE A 69 0.74 0.78 0.51
N VAL A 70 1.70 1.12 1.36
CA VAL A 70 3.06 1.44 0.92
C VAL A 70 3.73 0.20 0.32
N HIS A 71 3.62 -0.94 1.00
CA HIS A 71 4.19 -2.21 0.56
C HIS A 71 3.66 -2.61 -0.83
N GLU A 72 2.34 -2.62 -1.00
CA GLU A 72 1.72 -3.01 -2.27
C GLU A 72 2.03 -2.01 -3.40
N LEU A 73 2.06 -0.71 -3.13
CA LEU A 73 2.42 0.27 -4.16
C LEU A 73 3.90 0.21 -4.53
N LEU A 74 4.79 -0.15 -3.60
CA LEU A 74 6.22 -0.34 -3.88
C LEU A 74 6.46 -1.50 -4.84
N HIS A 75 5.73 -2.61 -4.73
CA HIS A 75 5.80 -3.72 -5.71
C HIS A 75 5.50 -3.26 -7.14
N ILE A 76 4.62 -2.26 -7.31
CA ILE A 76 4.35 -1.67 -8.62
C ILE A 76 5.46 -0.73 -9.07
N ARG A 77 5.97 0.09 -8.15
CA ARG A 77 6.98 1.11 -8.47
C ARG A 77 8.35 0.52 -8.75
N GLU A 78 8.74 -0.52 -8.02
CA GLU A 78 10.04 -1.18 -8.06
C GLU A 78 9.89 -2.71 -8.17
N PRO A 79 9.39 -3.24 -9.29
CA PRO A 79 9.06 -4.67 -9.45
C PRO A 79 10.27 -5.61 -9.42
N LYS A 80 11.48 -5.07 -9.32
CA LYS A 80 12.74 -5.82 -9.23
C LYS A 80 13.21 -6.02 -7.79
N MET A 81 12.64 -5.29 -6.84
CA MET A 81 12.97 -5.47 -5.43
C MET A 81 12.48 -6.84 -4.96
N ASP A 82 13.30 -7.53 -4.18
CA ASP A 82 12.85 -8.71 -3.47
C ASP A 82 11.94 -8.34 -2.28
N HIS A 83 11.30 -9.34 -1.68
CA HIS A 83 10.39 -9.09 -0.57
C HIS A 83 11.06 -8.38 0.62
N GLY A 84 12.31 -8.71 0.94
CA GLY A 84 13.05 -8.11 2.04
C GLY A 84 13.36 -6.63 1.77
N GLU A 85 13.76 -6.30 0.54
CA GLU A 85 13.98 -4.93 0.09
C GLU A 85 12.70 -4.10 0.17
N VAL A 86 11.56 -4.65 -0.28
CA VAL A 86 10.27 -3.95 -0.18
C VAL A 86 9.85 -3.72 1.28
N VAL A 87 10.08 -4.70 2.17
CA VAL A 87 9.81 -4.52 3.61
C VAL A 87 10.65 -3.39 4.20
N LEU A 88 11.96 -3.38 3.95
CA LEU A 88 12.87 -2.35 4.48
C LEU A 88 12.52 -0.96 3.93
N GLU A 89 12.21 -0.85 2.65
CA GLU A 89 11.85 0.42 2.03
C GLU A 89 10.48 0.93 2.53
N THR A 90 9.52 0.01 2.76
CA THR A 90 8.23 0.34 3.37
C THR A 90 8.44 0.99 4.75
N GLU A 91 9.25 0.37 5.60
CA GLU A 91 9.56 0.88 6.94
C GLU A 91 10.28 2.23 6.87
N SER A 92 11.27 2.36 5.98
CA SER A 92 12.03 3.59 5.75
C SER A 92 11.15 4.77 5.34
N LEU A 93 10.24 4.57 4.38
CA LEU A 93 9.33 5.61 3.90
C LEU A 93 8.36 6.06 4.99
N ILE A 94 7.78 5.12 5.74
CA ILE A 94 6.85 5.42 6.83
C ILE A 94 7.57 6.18 7.95
N PHE A 95 8.77 5.74 8.32
CA PHE A 95 9.61 6.42 9.32
C PHE A 95 9.93 7.85 8.88
N SER A 96 10.38 8.05 7.64
CA SER A 96 10.72 9.35 7.08
C SER A 96 9.53 10.31 7.08
N ARG A 97 8.33 9.84 6.69
CA ARG A 97 7.10 10.63 6.78
C ARG A 97 6.79 11.05 8.21
N ASN A 98 6.94 10.15 9.18
CA ASN A 98 6.67 10.44 10.58
C ASN A 98 7.63 11.50 11.13
N GLN A 99 8.92 11.44 10.77
CA GLN A 99 9.90 12.46 11.15
C GLN A 99 9.52 13.83 10.57
N MET A 100 9.24 13.92 9.27
CA MET A 100 8.79 15.17 8.64
C MET A 100 7.53 15.74 9.29
N HIS A 101 6.60 14.89 9.69
CA HIS A 101 5.38 15.33 10.39
C HIS A 101 5.70 15.91 11.78
N LEU A 102 6.61 15.29 12.54
CA LEU A 102 7.02 15.78 13.85
C LEU A 102 7.78 17.10 13.75
N GLU A 103 8.67 17.25 12.78
CA GLU A 103 9.39 18.50 12.50
C GLU A 103 8.43 19.63 12.09
N PHE A 104 7.42 19.33 11.26
CA PHE A 104 6.41 20.33 10.92
C PHE A 104 5.66 20.81 12.18
N LEU A 105 5.28 19.91 13.07
CA LEU A 105 4.56 20.25 14.30
C LEU A 105 5.43 21.03 15.30
N SER A 106 6.73 20.76 15.40
CA SER A 106 7.61 21.54 16.28
C SER A 106 7.71 22.99 15.79
N LEU A 107 7.87 23.21 14.49
CA LEU A 107 7.95 24.55 13.89
C LEU A 107 6.67 25.40 14.05
N GLN A 108 5.50 24.77 14.19
CA GLN A 108 4.24 25.50 14.43
C GLN A 108 4.04 25.89 15.90
N LYS A 109 4.71 25.23 16.85
CA LYS A 109 4.62 25.55 18.29
C LYS A 109 5.51 26.72 18.71
N GLU A 110 6.49 27.06 17.88
CA GLU A 110 7.43 28.17 18.10
C GLU A 110 6.97 29.49 17.47
N ARG A 111 5.77 29.53 16.87
CA ARG A 111 5.11 30.71 16.31
C ARG A 111 3.93 31.15 17.15
#